data_AF-A0A1B7WKY9-F1
#
_entry.id   AF-A0A1B7WKY9-F1
#
_cell.length_a   1.000
_cell.length_b   1.000
_cell.length_c   1.000
_cell.angle_alpha   90.00
_cell.angle_beta   90.00
_cell.angle_gamma   90.00
#
_symmetry.space_group_name_H-M   'P 1'
#
loop_
_entity.id
_entity.type
_entity.pdbx_description
1 polymer ?
#
loop_
_entity_poly.entity_id
_entity_poly.type
_entity_poly.pdbx_seq_one_letter_code
_entity_poly.pdbx_strand_id
1 'polypeptide(L)'
;MSSTNSLNQSSVPKITKTTKAVVANESQSPPLLLFASGGMVLALIAVIVYSKVLLQQSEKKLNFEKFRTRELDKKLKLALETIRKLENNPDLADSRHFNLDYLRMRMSEDVFHLALINQMKIKIKDKISPALRPSQSSEGSVGVASSSGKQIDETFDIEYETGVAPKIVKRVLFRVQIRLIKLPIQATSTTVSQIIDCIEIYLSSRENNDTWQPTIHGRIVYMHWDQKAKPTPLLVLEQLNEGVNVTFKTTRKAPVVTRY
;
A
#
# COMPACT_ATOMS: atom_id res chain seq x y z
N MET A 1 4.06 -10.58 -103.22
CA MET A 1 3.87 -11.78 -104.05
C MET A 1 5.03 -12.72 -103.81
N SER A 2 4.73 -14.01 -103.82
CA SER A 2 5.65 -15.11 -104.09
C SER A 2 6.48 -15.66 -102.92
N SER A 3 5.90 -16.74 -102.38
CA SER A 3 6.57 -17.90 -101.80
C SER A 3 7.61 -18.53 -102.73
N THR A 4 8.22 -19.61 -102.21
CA THR A 4 9.03 -20.66 -102.87
C THR A 4 10.55 -20.39 -102.82
N ASN A 5 11.46 -21.34 -102.59
CA ASN A 5 11.38 -22.79 -102.69
C ASN A 5 12.47 -23.47 -101.84
N SER A 6 12.15 -24.69 -101.42
CA SER A 6 13.05 -25.74 -100.93
C SER A 6 14.07 -26.18 -101.98
N LEU A 7 15.23 -26.69 -101.55
CA LEU A 7 15.85 -27.85 -102.22
C LEU A 7 16.59 -28.75 -101.23
N ASN A 8 16.64 -30.00 -101.64
CA ASN A 8 16.67 -31.23 -100.86
C ASN A 8 18.04 -31.94 -101.02
N GLN A 9 18.22 -33.03 -100.27
CA GLN A 9 19.21 -34.14 -100.43
C GLN A 9 20.58 -33.91 -99.74
N SER A 10 20.91 -34.58 -98.62
CA SER A 10 21.00 -36.02 -98.30
C SER A 10 22.24 -36.71 -98.89
N SER A 11 23.19 -37.05 -98.03
CA SER A 11 23.75 -38.40 -97.87
C SER A 11 24.91 -38.39 -96.85
N VAL A 12 24.92 -39.37 -95.95
CA VAL A 12 25.96 -39.67 -94.95
C VAL A 12 26.45 -41.09 -95.28
N PRO A 13 27.76 -41.43 -95.26
CA PRO A 13 28.38 -41.97 -94.03
C PRO A 13 29.90 -41.72 -93.79
N LYS A 14 30.25 -41.50 -92.49
CA LYS A 14 31.19 -42.27 -91.61
C LYS A 14 32.58 -42.68 -92.20
N ILE A 15 33.78 -42.59 -91.59
CA ILE A 15 34.39 -42.47 -90.24
C ILE A 15 35.86 -42.02 -90.47
N THR A 16 36.52 -41.29 -89.56
CA THR A 16 37.81 -41.68 -88.90
C THR A 16 38.48 -40.51 -88.17
N LYS A 17 38.95 -40.86 -86.96
CA LYS A 17 39.59 -40.07 -85.90
C LYS A 17 40.84 -39.33 -86.39
N THR A 18 41.21 -38.21 -85.76
CA THR A 18 42.52 -38.04 -85.08
C THR A 18 42.54 -36.76 -84.24
N THR A 19 43.02 -36.96 -83.01
CA THR A 19 43.24 -36.02 -81.92
C THR A 19 44.53 -35.21 -82.12
N LYS A 20 44.48 -33.90 -81.80
CA LYS A 20 45.50 -32.93 -81.34
C LYS A 20 45.18 -31.57 -82.00
N ALA A 21 45.18 -30.42 -81.33
CA ALA A 21 45.92 -30.03 -80.15
C ALA A 21 45.12 -29.03 -79.30
N VAL A 22 45.42 -29.07 -78.00
CA VAL A 22 45.07 -28.07 -77.00
C VAL A 22 45.65 -26.72 -77.42
N VAL A 23 44.79 -25.73 -77.60
CA VAL A 23 45.13 -24.31 -77.47
C VAL A 23 44.36 -23.80 -76.26
N ALA A 24 45.12 -23.37 -75.26
CA ALA A 24 44.64 -22.84 -74.01
C ALA A 24 43.68 -21.67 -74.26
N ASN A 25 42.52 -21.71 -73.62
CA ASN A 25 41.81 -20.48 -73.26
C ASN A 25 41.54 -20.58 -71.77
N GLU A 26 42.39 -19.92 -70.99
CA GLU A 26 42.15 -19.65 -69.58
C GLU A 26 40.92 -18.75 -69.48
N SER A 27 39.74 -19.35 -69.30
CA SER A 27 38.60 -18.60 -68.78
C SER A 27 38.79 -18.48 -67.27
N GLN A 28 39.64 -17.54 -66.87
CA GLN A 28 39.67 -16.97 -65.53
C GLN A 28 38.24 -16.56 -65.18
N SER A 29 37.56 -17.38 -64.38
CA SER A 29 36.35 -16.93 -63.71
C SER A 29 36.70 -15.68 -62.92
N PRO A 30 35.92 -14.58 -63.05
CA PRO A 30 36.28 -13.34 -62.41
C PRO A 30 36.36 -13.60 -60.90
N PRO A 31 37.41 -13.11 -60.21
CA PRO A 31 37.58 -13.33 -58.78
C PRO A 31 36.35 -12.90 -57.95
N LEU A 32 35.50 -12.04 -58.53
CA LEU A 32 34.26 -11.51 -57.98
C LEU A 32 33.19 -12.57 -57.64
N LEU A 33 33.06 -13.66 -58.40
CA LEU A 33 32.06 -14.72 -58.12
C LEU A 33 32.43 -15.58 -56.90
N LEU A 34 33.72 -15.83 -56.69
CA LEU A 34 34.25 -16.49 -55.49
C LEU A 34 34.16 -15.57 -54.26
N PHE A 35 34.42 -14.27 -54.42
CA PHE A 35 34.23 -13.28 -53.36
C PHE A 35 32.76 -13.11 -52.96
N ALA A 36 31.82 -13.14 -53.92
CA ALA A 36 30.39 -13.06 -53.65
C ALA A 36 29.88 -14.27 -52.83
N SER A 37 30.33 -15.48 -53.19
CA SER A 37 30.01 -16.71 -52.46
C SER A 37 30.60 -16.72 -51.04
N GLY A 38 31.89 -16.37 -50.89
CA GLY A 38 32.55 -16.31 -49.59
C GLY A 38 31.99 -15.25 -48.65
N GLY A 39 31.64 -14.07 -49.18
CA GLY A 39 31.00 -13.00 -48.42
C GLY A 39 29.62 -13.38 -47.91
N MET A 40 28.84 -14.12 -48.72
CA MET A 40 27.51 -14.59 -48.31
C MET A 40 27.57 -15.63 -47.18
N VAL A 41 28.58 -16.50 -47.20
CA VAL A 41 28.83 -17.47 -46.11
C VAL A 41 29.22 -16.75 -44.81
N LEU A 42 30.09 -15.74 -44.87
CA LEU A 42 30.45 -14.94 -43.69
C LEU A 42 29.26 -14.16 -43.11
N ALA A 43 28.42 -13.59 -43.96
CA ALA A 43 27.19 -12.92 -43.54
C ALA A 43 26.22 -13.88 -42.84
N LEU A 44 26.07 -15.10 -43.38
CA LEU A 44 25.26 -16.16 -42.74
C LEU A 44 25.79 -16.52 -41.35
N ILE A 45 27.11 -16.70 -41.20
CA ILE A 45 27.72 -16.99 -39.91
C ILE A 45 27.48 -15.85 -38.92
N ALA A 46 27.63 -14.60 -39.34
CA ALA A 46 27.37 -13.43 -38.50
C ALA A 46 25.90 -13.37 -38.03
N VAL A 47 24.94 -13.64 -38.92
CA VAL A 47 23.51 -13.69 -38.58
C VAL A 47 23.22 -14.81 -37.59
N ILE A 48 23.82 -15.99 -37.76
CA ILE A 48 23.65 -17.12 -36.83
C ILE A 48 24.16 -16.77 -35.43
N VAL A 49 25.37 -16.19 -35.34
CA VAL A 49 25.97 -15.79 -34.05
C VAL A 49 25.15 -14.68 -33.39
N TYR A 50 24.75 -13.65 -34.14
CA TYR A 50 23.92 -12.57 -33.62
C TYR A 50 22.56 -13.08 -33.10
N SER A 51 21.92 -13.97 -33.85
CA SER A 51 20.65 -14.59 -33.45
C SER A 51 20.79 -15.40 -32.16
N LYS A 52 21.89 -16.15 -31.99
CA LYS A 52 22.19 -16.89 -30.76
C LYS A 52 22.35 -15.95 -29.55
N VAL A 53 23.06 -14.83 -29.72
CA VAL A 53 23.24 -13.84 -28.63
C VAL A 53 21.91 -13.20 -28.25
N LEU A 54 21.07 -12.83 -29.22
CA LEU A 54 19.77 -12.22 -28.97
C LEU A 54 18.81 -13.18 -28.23
N LEU A 55 18.79 -14.46 -28.64
CA LEU A 55 18.01 -15.50 -27.97
C LEU A 55 18.48 -15.74 -26.53
N GLN A 56 19.79 -15.74 -26.28
CA GLN A 56 20.31 -15.87 -24.92
C GLN A 56 19.95 -14.68 -24.03
N GLN A 57 19.94 -13.46 -24.56
CA GLN A 57 19.52 -12.27 -23.80
C GLN A 57 18.03 -12.30 -23.47
N SER A 58 17.18 -12.71 -24.41
CA SER A 58 15.73 -12.81 -24.18
C SER A 58 15.39 -13.93 -23.19
N GLU A 59 16.08 -15.07 -23.26
CA GLU A 59 15.92 -16.18 -22.33
C GLU A 59 16.28 -15.77 -20.88
N LYS A 60 17.38 -15.03 -20.69
CA LYS A 60 17.76 -14.49 -19.37
C LYS A 60 16.69 -13.57 -18.80
N LYS A 61 16.12 -12.66 -19.62
CA LYS A 61 15.03 -11.78 -19.21
C LYS A 61 13.76 -12.56 -18.85
N LEU A 62 13.39 -13.56 -19.67
CA LEU A 62 12.23 -14.42 -19.39
C LEU A 62 12.40 -15.22 -18.10
N ASN A 63 13.60 -15.73 -17.83
CA ASN A 63 13.88 -16.44 -16.59
C ASN A 63 13.80 -15.51 -15.39
N PHE A 64 14.36 -14.30 -15.47
CA PHE A 64 14.25 -13.29 -14.41
C PHE A 64 12.79 -12.91 -14.10
N GLU A 65 11.99 -12.63 -15.13
CA GLU A 65 10.57 -12.36 -14.95
C GLU A 65 9.83 -13.56 -14.35
N LYS A 66 10.10 -14.78 -14.82
CA LYS A 66 9.51 -16.00 -14.22
C LYS A 66 9.89 -16.17 -12.75
N PHE A 67 11.14 -15.89 -12.37
CA PHE A 67 11.57 -15.93 -10.97
C PHE A 67 10.85 -14.88 -10.13
N ARG A 68 10.76 -13.64 -10.64
CA ARG A 68 10.05 -12.54 -9.98
C ARG A 68 8.57 -12.86 -9.78
N THR A 69 7.91 -13.40 -10.79
CA THR A 69 6.50 -13.82 -10.71
C THR A 69 6.30 -14.96 -9.71
N ARG A 70 7.20 -15.95 -9.67
CA ARG A 70 7.17 -17.03 -8.68
C ARG A 70 7.38 -16.53 -7.25
N GLU A 71 8.27 -15.56 -7.06
CA GLU A 71 8.49 -14.95 -5.75
C GLU A 71 7.28 -14.12 -5.30
N LEU A 72 6.67 -13.35 -6.22
CA LEU A 72 5.42 -12.64 -5.97
C LEU A 72 4.28 -13.60 -5.59
N ASP A 73 4.12 -14.70 -6.32
CA ASP A 73 3.09 -15.71 -6.03
C ASP A 73 3.29 -16.34 -4.64
N LYS A 74 4.54 -16.62 -4.25
CA LYS A 74 4.87 -17.07 -2.89
C LYS A 74 4.50 -16.04 -1.82
N LYS A 75 4.86 -14.76 -2.03
CA LYS A 75 4.53 -13.67 -1.10
C LYS A 75 3.01 -13.49 -0.99
N LEU A 76 2.29 -13.59 -2.10
CA LEU A 76 0.83 -13.48 -2.14
C LEU A 76 0.17 -14.65 -1.42
N LYS A 77 0.61 -15.89 -1.66
CA LYS A 77 0.10 -17.07 -0.93
C LYS A 77 0.33 -16.96 0.57
N LEU A 78 1.51 -16.52 0.98
CA LEU A 78 1.83 -16.30 2.39
C LEU A 78 0.97 -15.20 3.01
N ALA A 79 0.74 -14.09 2.29
CA ALA A 79 -0.16 -13.03 2.73
C ALA A 79 -1.61 -13.51 2.87
N LEU A 80 -2.12 -14.28 1.89
CA LEU A 80 -3.45 -14.86 1.94
C LEU A 80 -3.62 -15.87 3.07
N GLU A 81 -2.63 -16.74 3.29
CA GLU A 81 -2.64 -17.69 4.41
C GLU A 81 -2.65 -16.95 5.75
N THR A 82 -1.87 -15.86 5.85
CA THR A 82 -1.84 -14.99 7.04
C THR A 82 -3.21 -14.33 7.26
N ILE A 83 -3.81 -13.75 6.22
CA ILE A 83 -5.16 -13.15 6.29
C ILE A 83 -6.19 -14.19 6.72
N ARG A 84 -6.20 -15.37 6.08
CA ARG A 84 -7.13 -16.46 6.41
C ARG A 84 -6.96 -16.94 7.84
N LYS A 85 -5.72 -17.00 8.34
CA LYS A 85 -5.44 -17.37 9.72
C LYS A 85 -5.96 -16.32 10.71
N LEU A 86 -5.84 -15.04 10.39
CA LEU A 86 -6.36 -13.92 11.18
C LEU A 86 -7.88 -13.81 11.11
N GLU A 87 -8.48 -14.15 9.97
CA GLU A 87 -9.93 -14.15 9.78
C GLU A 87 -10.60 -15.31 10.50
N ASN A 88 -10.03 -16.52 10.42
CA ASN A 88 -10.55 -17.70 11.11
C ASN A 88 -10.36 -17.62 12.63
N ASN A 89 -9.34 -16.91 13.10
CA ASN A 89 -9.09 -16.69 14.51
C ASN A 89 -8.98 -15.18 14.80
N PRO A 90 -10.14 -14.50 14.93
CA PRO A 90 -10.14 -13.10 15.35
C PRO A 90 -9.79 -12.94 16.84
N ASP A 91 -9.36 -14.03 17.51
CA ASP A 91 -8.79 -13.98 18.84
C ASP A 91 -7.32 -13.51 18.77
N LEU A 92 -7.17 -12.20 18.81
CA LEU A 92 -5.88 -11.50 18.87
C LEU A 92 -5.39 -11.37 20.33
N ALA A 93 -6.00 -12.08 21.30
CA ALA A 93 -5.52 -12.16 22.68
C ALA A 93 -4.50 -13.29 22.89
N ASP A 94 -4.62 -14.40 22.16
CA ASP A 94 -3.72 -15.57 22.30
C ASP A 94 -2.70 -15.67 21.14
N SER A 95 -2.99 -15.02 20.00
CA SER A 95 -2.03 -14.84 18.92
C SER A 95 -1.17 -13.60 19.19
N ARG A 96 0.06 -13.86 19.65
CA ARG A 96 1.14 -12.94 20.05
C ARG A 96 1.32 -11.62 19.28
N HIS A 97 0.68 -11.39 18.14
CA HIS A 97 0.89 -10.23 17.25
C HIS A 97 -0.45 -9.67 16.74
N PHE A 98 -0.98 -8.65 17.41
CA PHE A 98 -2.00 -7.79 16.81
C PHE A 98 -1.41 -7.10 15.58
N ASN A 99 -1.87 -7.45 14.39
CA ASN A 99 -1.33 -6.88 13.17
C ASN A 99 -2.07 -5.59 12.80
N LEU A 100 -1.42 -4.45 13.03
CA LEU A 100 -1.91 -3.13 12.63
C LEU A 100 -2.24 -3.07 11.14
N ASP A 101 -1.49 -3.79 10.31
CA ASP A 101 -1.72 -3.80 8.87
C ASP A 101 -3.00 -4.56 8.51
N TYR A 102 -3.38 -5.59 9.28
CA TYR A 102 -4.66 -6.25 9.11
C TYR A 102 -5.83 -5.35 9.52
N LEU A 103 -5.71 -4.62 10.64
CA LEU A 103 -6.72 -3.64 11.03
C LEU A 103 -6.86 -2.56 9.96
N ARG A 104 -5.75 -2.02 9.43
CA ARG A 104 -5.75 -1.03 8.35
C ARG A 104 -6.37 -1.57 7.07
N MET A 105 -6.06 -2.82 6.70
CA MET A 105 -6.70 -3.48 5.56
C MET A 105 -8.21 -3.60 5.77
N ARG A 106 -8.67 -3.99 6.96
CA ARG A 106 -10.10 -4.05 7.29
C ARG A 106 -10.75 -2.67 7.39
N MET A 107 -10.03 -1.63 7.81
CA MET A 107 -10.50 -0.25 7.78
C MET A 107 -10.72 0.29 6.36
N SER A 108 -10.15 -0.35 5.33
CA SER A 108 -10.45 -0.03 3.93
C SER A 108 -11.77 -0.61 3.42
N GLU A 109 -12.43 -1.50 4.18
CA GLU A 109 -13.75 -2.04 3.86
C GLU A 109 -14.84 -1.14 4.45
N ASP A 110 -15.75 -0.62 3.62
CA ASP A 110 -16.76 0.36 4.04
C ASP A 110 -17.65 -0.12 5.19
N VAL A 111 -18.09 -1.39 5.15
CA VAL A 111 -18.98 -1.97 6.16
C VAL A 111 -18.27 -2.07 7.52
N PHE A 112 -17.02 -2.54 7.52
CA PHE A 112 -16.21 -2.65 8.72
C PHE A 112 -15.85 -1.26 9.28
N HIS A 113 -15.43 -0.35 8.40
CA HIS A 113 -15.11 1.03 8.74
C HIS A 113 -16.29 1.71 9.44
N LEU A 114 -17.47 1.70 8.82
CA LEU A 114 -18.67 2.33 9.38
C LEU A 114 -19.09 1.71 10.70
N ALA A 115 -19.04 0.37 10.83
CA ALA A 115 -19.36 -0.31 12.08
C ALA A 115 -18.41 0.11 13.22
N LEU A 116 -17.10 0.14 12.94
CA LEU A 116 -16.08 0.51 13.92
C LEU A 116 -16.18 1.98 14.34
N ILE A 117 -16.30 2.89 13.39
CA ILE A 117 -16.43 4.33 13.67
C ILE A 117 -17.70 4.61 14.48
N ASN A 118 -18.82 3.97 14.16
CA ASN A 118 -20.06 4.13 14.91
C ASN A 118 -19.94 3.60 16.34
N GLN A 119 -19.31 2.44 16.52
CA GLN A 119 -19.06 1.90 17.86
C GLN A 119 -18.16 2.82 18.69
N MET A 120 -17.09 3.36 18.09
CA MET A 120 -16.24 4.37 18.74
C MET A 120 -17.02 5.62 19.12
N LYS A 121 -17.82 6.17 18.21
CA LYS A 121 -18.67 7.35 18.46
C LYS A 121 -19.56 7.12 19.69
N ILE A 122 -20.16 5.94 19.81
CA ILE A 122 -21.00 5.58 20.96
C ILE A 122 -20.16 5.48 22.24
N LYS A 123 -19.06 4.70 22.25
CA LYS A 123 -18.23 4.47 23.43
C LYS A 123 -17.55 5.76 23.93
N ILE A 124 -17.06 6.61 23.02
CA ILE A 124 -16.47 7.91 23.36
C ILE A 124 -17.54 8.84 23.95
N LYS A 125 -18.73 8.91 23.33
CA LYS A 125 -19.83 9.72 23.87
C LYS A 125 -20.27 9.22 25.25
N ASP A 126 -20.29 7.92 25.49
CA ASP A 126 -20.71 7.34 26.76
C ASP A 126 -19.67 7.48 27.87
N LYS A 127 -18.38 7.28 27.58
CA LYS A 127 -17.30 7.31 28.59
C LYS A 127 -16.63 8.67 28.75
N ILE A 128 -16.34 9.34 27.63
CA ILE A 128 -15.59 10.59 27.63
C ILE A 128 -16.51 11.80 27.87
N SER A 129 -17.74 11.80 27.36
CA SER A 129 -18.66 12.94 27.58
C SER A 129 -18.93 13.19 29.07
N PRO A 130 -19.23 12.18 29.91
CA PRO A 130 -19.38 12.38 31.36
C PRO A 130 -18.07 12.82 32.02
N ALA A 131 -16.93 12.24 31.64
CA ALA A 131 -15.62 12.62 32.16
C ALA A 131 -15.27 14.09 31.83
N LEU A 132 -15.72 14.61 30.69
CA LEU A 132 -15.53 16.00 30.28
C LEU A 132 -16.54 16.98 30.93
N ARG A 133 -17.63 16.52 31.57
CA ARG A 133 -18.60 17.43 32.21
C ARG A 133 -18.00 18.09 33.47
N PRO A 134 -18.31 19.36 33.73
CA PRO A 134 -17.98 20.01 35.00
C PRO A 134 -18.69 19.25 36.12
N SER A 135 -17.94 18.80 37.13
CA SER A 135 -18.53 18.17 38.31
C SER A 135 -18.91 19.25 39.32
N GLN A 136 -20.16 19.22 39.80
CA GLN A 136 -20.69 20.16 40.79
C GLN A 136 -19.89 20.15 42.11
N SER A 137 -19.09 19.10 42.37
CA SER A 137 -18.14 19.03 43.49
C SER A 137 -17.02 20.08 43.44
N SER A 138 -16.77 20.68 42.27
CA SER A 138 -15.76 21.74 42.09
C SER A 138 -16.32 23.17 42.19
N GLU A 139 -17.64 23.33 42.30
CA GLU A 139 -18.32 24.63 42.42
C GLU A 139 -18.53 25.05 43.89
N GLY A 140 -18.35 24.14 44.86
CA GLY A 140 -18.58 24.41 46.29
C GLY A 140 -17.42 25.03 47.07
N SER A 141 -16.20 25.08 46.51
CA SER A 141 -15.03 25.67 47.17
C SER A 141 -14.86 27.13 46.75
N VAL A 142 -15.67 28.01 47.33
CA VAL A 142 -15.51 29.46 47.22
C VAL A 142 -14.15 29.86 47.81
N GLY A 143 -13.13 30.10 46.96
CA GLY A 143 -11.88 30.72 47.41
C GLY A 143 -10.60 30.30 46.69
N VAL A 144 -10.56 29.15 46.00
CA VAL A 144 -9.37 28.72 45.26
C VAL A 144 -9.75 28.59 43.79
N ALA A 145 -9.15 29.43 42.95
CA ALA A 145 -9.25 29.26 41.50
C ALA A 145 -8.63 27.91 41.14
N SER A 146 -9.45 26.91 40.84
CA SER A 146 -9.04 25.64 40.24
C SER A 146 -8.52 25.89 38.83
N SER A 147 -7.35 26.51 38.71
CA SER A 147 -6.62 26.76 37.47
C SER A 147 -5.95 25.50 36.93
N SER A 148 -5.98 24.39 37.68
CA SER A 148 -5.54 23.08 37.19
C SER A 148 -6.64 22.47 36.32
N GLY A 149 -6.36 22.30 35.02
CA GLY A 149 -7.25 21.58 34.11
C GLY A 149 -7.58 20.17 34.62
N LYS A 150 -8.79 19.68 34.30
CA LYS A 150 -9.23 18.34 34.69
C LYS A 150 -8.48 17.31 33.86
N GLN A 151 -7.67 16.47 34.51
CA GLN A 151 -7.09 15.30 33.87
C GLN A 151 -8.17 14.24 33.64
N ILE A 152 -8.18 13.66 32.46
CA ILE A 152 -9.09 12.63 32.02
C ILE A 152 -8.21 11.48 31.58
N ASP A 153 -8.36 10.35 32.26
CA ASP A 153 -7.75 9.09 31.86
C ASP A 153 -8.86 8.05 31.83
N GLU A 154 -9.35 7.78 30.61
CA GLU A 154 -10.48 6.90 30.39
C GLU A 154 -10.09 5.83 29.38
N THR A 155 -10.53 4.61 29.65
CA THR A 155 -10.18 3.44 28.84
C THR A 155 -11.43 2.66 28.49
N PHE A 156 -11.56 2.25 27.23
CA PHE A 156 -12.69 1.46 26.76
C PHE A 156 -12.31 0.46 25.68
N ASP A 157 -13.10 -0.61 25.59
CA ASP A 157 -12.86 -1.72 24.68
C ASP A 157 -13.73 -1.58 23.42
N ILE A 158 -13.11 -1.85 22.28
CA ILE A 158 -13.73 -1.91 20.96
C ILE A 158 -13.95 -3.38 20.61
N GLU A 159 -15.20 -3.75 20.36
CA GLU A 159 -15.63 -5.14 20.20
C GLU A 159 -16.09 -5.40 18.77
N TYR A 160 -15.74 -6.54 18.20
CA TYR A 160 -16.20 -6.99 16.88
C TYR A 160 -16.96 -8.30 16.98
N GLU A 161 -18.05 -8.38 16.21
CA GLU A 161 -18.86 -9.57 16.10
C GLU A 161 -18.23 -10.50 15.06
N THR A 162 -17.89 -11.71 15.50
CA THR A 162 -17.20 -12.71 14.68
C THR A 162 -18.01 -13.99 14.65
N GLY A 163 -18.22 -14.55 13.46
CA GLY A 163 -18.93 -15.80 13.26
C GLY A 163 -20.04 -15.70 12.24
N VAL A 164 -20.39 -16.86 11.67
CA VAL A 164 -21.55 -17.01 10.77
C VAL A 164 -22.72 -17.50 11.63
N ALA A 165 -23.92 -16.96 11.39
CA ALA A 165 -25.13 -17.39 12.09
C ALA A 165 -25.23 -18.94 12.05
N PRO A 166 -25.52 -19.61 13.19
CA PRO A 166 -26.11 -19.09 14.43
C PRO A 166 -25.13 -18.77 15.56
N LYS A 167 -23.80 -18.88 15.37
CA LYS A 167 -22.81 -18.77 16.45
C LYS A 167 -21.99 -17.47 16.34
N ILE A 168 -22.67 -16.34 16.50
CA ILE A 168 -22.04 -15.01 16.53
C ILE A 168 -21.42 -14.79 17.92
N VAL A 169 -20.12 -14.53 17.97
CA VAL A 169 -19.35 -14.30 19.19
C VAL A 169 -18.76 -12.89 19.14
N LYS A 170 -19.07 -12.07 20.16
CA LYS A 170 -18.46 -10.76 20.37
C LYS A 170 -17.06 -10.94 20.95
N ARG A 171 -16.05 -10.31 20.34
CA ARG A 171 -14.66 -10.35 20.78
C ARG A 171 -14.06 -8.96 20.82
N VAL A 172 -13.14 -8.69 21.74
CA VAL A 172 -12.45 -7.41 21.82
C VAL A 172 -11.37 -7.34 20.74
N LEU A 173 -11.43 -6.35 19.85
CA LEU A 173 -10.40 -6.09 18.84
C LEU A 173 -9.19 -5.37 19.45
N PHE A 174 -9.44 -4.24 20.09
CA PHE A 174 -8.44 -3.42 20.74
C PHE A 174 -9.07 -2.53 21.81
N ARG A 175 -8.21 -2.01 22.68
CA ARG A 175 -8.56 -1.09 23.75
C ARG A 175 -8.07 0.30 23.38
N VAL A 176 -8.85 1.32 23.72
CA VAL A 176 -8.46 2.73 23.53
C VAL A 176 -8.33 3.38 24.89
N GLN A 177 -7.19 4.02 25.15
CA GLN A 177 -6.95 4.86 26.32
C GLN A 177 -6.78 6.31 25.89
N ILE A 178 -7.57 7.19 26.51
CA ILE A 178 -7.60 8.62 26.21
C ILE A 178 -7.12 9.37 27.44
N ARG A 179 -5.97 10.03 27.30
CA ARG A 179 -5.33 10.87 28.31
C ARG A 179 -5.34 12.33 27.86
N LEU A 180 -6.25 13.10 28.44
CA LEU A 180 -6.49 14.49 28.07
C LEU A 180 -6.49 15.39 29.30
N ILE A 181 -6.14 16.66 29.09
CA ILE A 181 -6.31 17.71 30.09
C ILE A 181 -7.34 18.70 29.57
N LYS A 182 -8.53 18.68 30.16
CA LYS A 182 -9.59 19.63 29.80
C LYS A 182 -9.36 20.97 30.49
N LEU A 183 -9.24 22.01 29.67
CA LEU A 183 -9.38 23.40 30.13
C LEU A 183 -10.88 23.80 30.16
N PRO A 184 -11.32 24.58 31.16
CA PRO A 184 -12.75 24.86 31.41
C PRO A 184 -13.46 25.71 30.33
N ILE A 185 -12.71 26.32 29.42
CA ILE A 185 -13.21 27.27 28.40
C ILE A 185 -13.83 26.61 27.16
N GLN A 186 -13.80 25.27 27.05
CA GLN A 186 -14.14 24.58 25.81
C GLN A 186 -15.37 23.66 25.90
N ALA A 187 -16.19 23.69 24.85
CA ALA A 187 -17.41 22.89 24.74
C ALA A 187 -17.09 21.41 24.63
N THR A 188 -17.73 20.60 25.49
CA THR A 188 -17.55 19.15 25.55
C THR A 188 -17.84 18.44 24.22
N SER A 189 -18.83 18.92 23.46
CA SER A 189 -19.21 18.34 22.17
C SER A 189 -18.08 18.47 21.15
N THR A 190 -17.47 19.65 21.04
CA THR A 190 -16.35 19.91 20.13
C THR A 190 -15.14 19.06 20.47
N THR A 191 -14.83 18.90 21.76
CA THR A 191 -13.76 18.00 22.22
C THR A 191 -14.01 16.57 21.79
N VAL A 192 -15.22 16.06 22.00
CA VAL A 192 -15.61 14.68 21.64
C VAL A 192 -15.50 14.46 20.14
N SER A 193 -15.99 15.40 19.31
CA SER A 193 -15.86 15.32 17.86
C SER A 193 -14.39 15.31 17.41
N GLN A 194 -13.56 16.22 17.95
CA GLN A 194 -12.12 16.25 17.61
C GLN A 194 -11.41 14.95 17.96
N ILE A 195 -11.74 14.33 19.10
CA ILE A 195 -11.20 13.02 19.49
C ILE A 195 -11.59 11.96 18.45
N ILE A 196 -12.87 11.90 18.08
CA ILE A 196 -13.38 10.93 17.11
C ILE A 196 -12.66 11.12 15.76
N ASP A 197 -12.59 12.36 15.27
CA ASP A 197 -11.98 12.68 13.98
C ASP A 197 -10.48 12.33 14.00
N CYS A 198 -9.77 12.61 15.10
CA CYS A 198 -8.36 12.25 15.23
C CYS A 198 -8.15 10.72 15.15
N ILE A 199 -8.99 9.95 15.85
CA ILE A 199 -8.88 8.49 15.84
C ILE A 199 -9.27 7.92 14.47
N GLU A 200 -10.29 8.47 13.82
CA GLU A 200 -10.71 8.08 12.48
C GLU A 200 -9.59 8.31 11.45
N ILE A 201 -8.96 9.49 11.45
CA ILE A 201 -7.83 9.81 10.56
C ILE A 201 -6.62 8.91 10.86
N TYR A 202 -6.33 8.66 12.15
CA TYR A 202 -5.21 7.80 12.53
C TYR A 202 -5.37 6.35 12.06
N LEU A 203 -6.58 5.80 12.16
CA LEU A 203 -6.87 4.42 11.76
C LEU A 203 -7.00 4.25 10.23
N SER A 204 -7.40 5.31 9.51
CA SER A 204 -7.57 5.31 8.05
C SER A 204 -6.31 5.70 7.27
N SER A 205 -5.31 6.31 7.92
CA SER A 205 -4.08 6.77 7.25
C SER A 205 -3.29 5.61 6.62
N ARG A 206 -3.37 5.54 5.30
CA ARG A 206 -2.58 4.67 4.43
C ARG A 206 -1.45 5.48 3.81
N GLU A 207 -0.28 5.48 4.46
CA GLU A 207 1.02 6.00 3.95
C GLU A 207 1.09 7.47 3.46
N ASN A 208 -0.02 8.22 3.37
CA ASN A 208 -0.06 9.56 2.77
C ASN A 208 -0.16 10.71 3.78
N ASN A 209 -0.13 10.44 5.08
CA ASN A 209 -0.23 11.45 6.13
C ASN A 209 0.93 11.35 7.14
N ASP A 210 2.14 11.04 6.69
CA ASP A 210 3.34 11.00 7.54
C ASP A 210 3.62 12.35 8.24
N THR A 211 3.08 13.45 7.72
CA THR A 211 3.20 14.80 8.27
C THR A 211 2.00 15.25 9.09
N TRP A 212 0.93 14.45 9.20
CA TRP A 212 -0.27 14.85 9.92
C TRP A 212 -0.04 14.76 11.43
N GLN A 213 -0.26 15.86 12.13
CA GLN A 213 -0.19 15.94 13.58
C GLN A 213 -1.60 16.18 14.13
N PRO A 214 -2.17 15.23 14.89
CA PRO A 214 -3.47 15.44 15.49
C PRO A 214 -3.40 16.56 16.52
N THR A 215 -4.41 17.41 16.50
CA THR A 215 -4.55 18.48 17.49
C THR A 215 -5.92 18.44 18.13
N ILE A 216 -5.95 18.47 19.47
CA ILE A 216 -7.17 18.65 20.24
C ILE A 216 -7.03 19.97 20.95
N HIS A 217 -8.00 20.87 20.72
CA HIS A 217 -8.01 22.20 21.33
C HIS A 217 -6.78 23.06 20.97
N GLY A 218 -6.18 22.84 19.80
CA GLY A 218 -4.96 23.52 19.37
C GLY A 218 -3.67 23.04 20.08
N ARG A 219 -3.74 21.95 20.86
CA ARG A 219 -2.57 21.28 21.43
C ARG A 219 -2.26 20.02 20.63
N ILE A 220 -0.98 19.74 20.47
CA ILE A 220 -0.51 18.53 19.80
C ILE A 220 -0.86 17.31 20.66
N VAL A 221 -1.39 16.30 19.99
CA VAL A 221 -1.73 15.02 20.58
C VAL A 221 -0.79 13.98 19.98
N TYR A 222 -0.30 13.08 20.82
CA TYR A 222 0.48 11.94 20.42
C TYR A 222 -0.41 10.70 20.42
N MET A 223 -0.39 9.96 19.32
CA MET A 223 -1.15 8.71 19.17
C MET A 223 -0.21 7.58 18.82
N HIS A 224 -0.22 6.53 19.63
CA HIS A 224 0.61 5.36 19.39
C HIS A 224 -0.07 4.08 19.88
N TRP A 225 0.32 2.97 19.27
CA TRP A 225 -0.04 1.65 19.74
C TRP A 225 0.95 1.20 20.82
N ASP A 226 0.47 0.92 22.02
CA ASP A 226 1.24 0.25 23.06
C ASP A 226 1.16 -1.27 22.86
N GLN A 227 2.25 -1.82 22.32
CA GLN A 227 2.42 -3.26 22.07
C GLN A 227 2.84 -4.04 23.32
N LYS A 228 3.13 -3.36 24.45
CA LYS A 228 3.49 -4.02 25.72
C LYS A 228 2.26 -4.39 26.54
N ALA A 229 1.13 -3.73 26.31
CA ALA A 229 -0.16 -4.07 26.93
C ALA A 229 -0.61 -5.47 26.45
N LYS A 230 -0.55 -6.46 27.34
CA LYS A 230 -1.09 -7.81 27.15
C LYS A 230 -2.34 -7.97 28.01
N PRO A 231 -3.40 -8.67 27.57
CA PRO A 231 -3.51 -9.47 26.34
C PRO A 231 -4.06 -8.71 25.11
N THR A 232 -4.59 -7.50 25.29
CA THR A 232 -5.26 -6.74 24.23
C THR A 232 -4.43 -5.53 23.81
N PRO A 233 -4.23 -5.29 22.50
CA PRO A 233 -3.52 -4.11 22.00
C PRO A 233 -4.19 -2.82 22.49
N LEU A 234 -3.37 -1.85 22.88
CA LEU A 234 -3.83 -0.59 23.44
C LEU A 234 -3.47 0.57 22.50
N LEU A 235 -4.46 1.30 22.02
CA LEU A 235 -4.28 2.58 21.35
C LEU A 235 -4.28 3.68 22.41
N VAL A 236 -3.15 4.36 22.57
CA VAL A 236 -3.00 5.47 23.51
C VAL A 236 -3.11 6.77 22.74
N LEU A 237 -4.00 7.65 23.19
CA LEU A 237 -4.12 9.04 22.76
C LEU A 237 -3.74 9.92 23.95
N GLU A 238 -2.62 10.62 23.84
CA GLU A 238 -2.07 11.46 24.91
C GLU A 238 -1.89 12.91 24.44
N GLN A 239 -2.45 13.85 25.20
CA GLN A 239 -2.25 15.27 24.94
C GLN A 239 -0.97 15.76 25.61
N LEU A 240 -0.03 16.26 24.81
CA LEU A 240 1.21 16.84 25.32
C LEU A 240 0.92 18.21 25.97
N ASN A 241 1.61 18.48 27.08
CA ASN A 241 1.53 19.76 27.80
C ASN A 241 2.53 20.81 27.29
N GLU A 242 3.43 20.42 26.39
CA GLU A 242 4.49 21.31 25.89
C GLU A 242 3.91 22.31 24.88
N GLY A 243 3.94 23.60 25.24
CA GLY A 243 3.49 24.72 24.39
C GLY A 243 2.57 25.75 25.04
N VAL A 244 2.12 25.54 26.29
CA VAL A 244 1.22 26.50 26.97
C VAL A 244 2.02 27.51 27.80
N ASN A 245 2.82 28.34 27.13
CA ASN A 245 3.39 29.57 27.71
C ASN A 245 2.53 30.80 27.34
N VAL A 246 1.21 30.62 27.26
CA VAL A 246 0.27 31.74 27.12
C VAL A 246 -0.71 31.71 28.29
N THR A 247 -0.44 32.58 29.26
CA THR A 247 -1.32 32.87 30.39
C THR A 247 -2.65 33.41 29.85
N PHE A 248 -3.70 32.58 29.85
CA PHE A 248 -5.04 33.03 29.48
C PHE A 248 -5.55 34.03 30.53
N LYS A 249 -5.46 35.33 30.22
CA LYS A 249 -6.06 36.39 31.05
C LYS A 249 -7.59 36.35 30.88
N THR A 250 -8.28 35.86 31.89
CA THR A 250 -9.74 35.93 31.98
C THR A 250 -10.16 37.37 32.33
N THR A 251 -10.65 38.14 31.36
CA THR A 251 -11.31 39.43 31.63
C THR A 251 -12.73 39.17 32.13
N ARG A 252 -12.96 39.26 33.43
CA ARG A 252 -14.32 39.33 33.98
C ARG A 252 -14.87 40.74 33.73
N LYS A 253 -15.96 40.88 32.95
CA LYS A 253 -16.75 42.11 32.97
C LYS A 253 -17.36 42.25 34.36
N ALA A 254 -17.04 43.33 35.06
CA ALA A 254 -17.61 43.63 36.37
C ALA A 254 -19.14 43.74 36.26
N PRO A 255 -19.90 43.27 37.27
CA PRO A 255 -21.35 43.40 37.27
C PRO A 255 -21.73 44.88 37.30
N VAL A 256 -22.57 45.29 36.34
CA VAL A 256 -23.16 46.62 36.33
C VAL A 256 -24.12 46.70 37.50
N VAL A 257 -23.74 47.44 38.53
CA VAL A 257 -24.61 47.75 39.67
C VAL A 257 -25.56 48.87 39.22
N THR A 258 -26.76 48.50 38.79
CA THR A 258 -27.85 49.45 38.60
C THR A 258 -28.36 49.85 39.98
N ARG A 259 -28.07 51.08 40.41
CA ARG A 259 -28.73 51.67 41.59
C ARG A 259 -30.09 52.21 41.16
N TYR A 260 -31.13 51.75 41.86
CA TYR A 260 -32.49 52.29 41.80
C TYR A 260 -32.53 53.70 42.39
#